data_AF-A0A0Q4C191-F1
#
_entry.id   AF-A0A0Q4C191-F1
#
_cell.length_a   1.000
_cell.length_b   1.000
_cell.length_c   1.000
_cell.angle_alpha   90.00
_cell.angle_beta   90.00
_cell.angle_gamma   90.00
#
_symmetry.space_group_name_H-M   'P 1'
#
loop_
_entity.id
_entity.type
_entity.pdbx_description
1 polymer ?
#
loop_
_entity_poly.entity_id
_entity_poly.type
_entity_poly.pdbx_seq_one_letter_code
_entity_poly.pdbx_strand_id
1 'polypeptide(L)'
;MSLSILAAAVLTGQSAMSLTAAPAPLSTVDVAYVELTAGQPLRAVHKLEAAGAARSDDPATLINLGAAYARAGMSGKALGAYRAAVASPVRYDLQLSDGSWVDSRFAARQALEAMVAANTMALR
;
A
#
# COMPACT_ATOMS: atom_id res chain seq x y z
N MET A 1 -15.17 -24.52 -74.23
CA MET A 1 -13.97 -23.88 -73.64
C MET A 1 -14.49 -23.07 -72.45
N SER A 2 -14.13 -23.24 -71.18
CA SER A 2 -12.84 -23.66 -70.61
C SER A 2 -13.00 -24.14 -69.16
N LEU A 3 -12.16 -25.13 -68.84
CA LEU A 3 -11.47 -25.48 -67.58
C LEU A 3 -12.12 -25.29 -66.20
N SER A 4 -12.28 -26.43 -65.52
CA SER A 4 -12.20 -26.62 -64.08
C SER A 4 -10.81 -26.29 -63.52
N ILE A 5 -10.72 -25.64 -62.34
CA ILE A 5 -9.61 -25.76 -61.36
C ILE A 5 -10.27 -25.60 -59.97
N LEU A 6 -10.44 -26.69 -59.21
CA LEU A 6 -9.55 -27.27 -58.19
C LEU A 6 -9.50 -26.48 -56.86
N ALA A 7 -9.81 -27.23 -55.79
CA ALA A 7 -9.89 -26.82 -54.41
C ALA A 7 -8.56 -26.41 -53.76
N ALA A 8 -8.64 -25.60 -52.70
CA ALA A 8 -7.69 -25.63 -51.60
C ALA A 8 -8.41 -25.38 -50.28
N ALA A 9 -8.55 -26.43 -49.49
CA ALA A 9 -9.08 -26.42 -48.14
C ALA A 9 -7.97 -26.16 -47.12
N VAL A 10 -8.31 -25.34 -46.11
CA VAL A 10 -7.91 -25.40 -44.70
C VAL A 10 -6.41 -25.40 -44.36
N LEU A 11 -5.97 -24.38 -43.60
CA LEU A 11 -5.37 -24.65 -42.29
C LEU A 11 -5.49 -23.44 -41.36
N THR A 12 -6.04 -23.71 -40.18
CA THR A 12 -6.24 -22.82 -39.04
C THR A 12 -4.93 -22.20 -38.55
N GLY A 13 -4.85 -20.87 -38.58
CA GLY A 13 -3.84 -20.13 -37.83
C GLY A 13 -4.27 -20.00 -36.36
N GLN A 14 -4.01 -21.04 -35.56
CA GLN A 14 -4.10 -20.95 -34.10
C GLN A 14 -2.84 -20.26 -33.60
N SER A 15 -2.90 -18.94 -33.44
CA SER A 15 -1.88 -18.19 -32.72
C SER A 15 -1.95 -18.61 -31.25
N ALA A 16 -0.93 -19.33 -30.79
CA ALA A 16 -0.73 -19.61 -29.38
C ALA A 16 -0.61 -18.27 -28.64
N MET A 17 -1.64 -17.92 -27.87
CA MET A 17 -1.54 -16.84 -26.91
C MET A 17 -0.54 -17.30 -25.85
N SER A 18 0.70 -16.82 -25.94
CA SER A 18 1.62 -16.86 -24.81
C SER A 18 0.97 -16.07 -23.68
N LEU A 19 0.37 -16.78 -22.70
CA LEU A 19 0.12 -16.22 -21.38
C LEU A 19 1.49 -16.00 -20.74
N THR A 20 2.19 -14.94 -21.15
CA THR A 20 3.04 -14.24 -20.19
C THR A 20 2.05 -13.73 -19.16
N ALA A 21 1.90 -14.45 -18.06
CA ALA A 21 1.25 -13.92 -16.87
C ALA A 21 2.00 -12.63 -16.57
N ALA A 22 1.38 -11.49 -16.92
CA ALA A 22 1.87 -10.20 -16.47
C ALA A 22 2.06 -10.35 -14.96
N PRO A 23 3.19 -9.93 -14.38
CA PRO A 23 3.33 -9.91 -12.93
C PRO A 23 2.06 -9.22 -12.42
N ALA A 24 1.29 -9.91 -11.57
CA ALA A 24 0.10 -9.33 -10.97
C ALA A 24 0.49 -7.91 -10.55
N PRO A 25 -0.23 -6.86 -10.98
CA PRO A 25 0.15 -5.51 -10.62
C PRO A 25 0.29 -5.56 -9.11
N LEU A 26 1.50 -5.28 -8.60
CA LEU A 26 1.71 -5.01 -7.18
C LEU A 26 0.58 -4.04 -6.89
N SER A 27 -0.45 -4.51 -6.20
CA SER A 27 -1.65 -3.72 -5.96
C SER A 27 -1.07 -2.51 -5.27
N THR A 28 -1.01 -1.37 -5.97
CA THR A 28 -0.46 -0.15 -5.42
C THR A 28 -1.43 0.15 -4.32
N VAL A 29 -1.12 -0.33 -3.11
CA VAL A 29 -1.99 -0.19 -1.96
C VAL A 29 -2.18 1.31 -1.89
N ASP A 30 -3.43 1.74 -2.06
CA ASP A 30 -3.74 3.15 -1.99
C ASP A 30 -3.58 3.52 -0.52
N VAL A 31 -2.35 3.88 -0.15
CA VAL A 31 -1.89 4.13 1.21
C VAL A 31 -2.37 5.49 1.74
N ALA A 32 -3.49 5.99 1.21
CA ALA A 32 -4.18 7.22 1.62
C ALA A 32 -3.31 8.48 1.64
N TYR A 33 -2.33 8.56 0.73
CA TYR A 33 -1.43 9.72 0.64
C TYR A 33 -2.21 11.02 0.42
N VAL A 34 -3.20 11.00 -0.48
CA VAL A 34 -4.04 12.17 -0.80
C VAL A 34 -4.81 12.65 0.42
N GLU A 35 -5.47 11.75 1.14
CA GLU A 35 -6.27 12.11 2.31
C GLU A 35 -5.39 12.60 3.47
N LEU A 36 -4.22 11.99 3.68
CA LEU A 36 -3.26 12.41 4.70
C LEU A 36 -2.66 13.78 4.39
N THR A 37 -2.25 14.05 3.15
CA THR A 37 -1.70 15.36 2.76
C THR A 37 -2.76 16.45 2.73
N ALA A 38 -4.01 16.11 2.41
CA ALA A 38 -5.13 17.04 2.45
C ALA A 38 -5.68 17.31 3.88
N GLY A 39 -5.08 16.73 4.93
CA GLY A 39 -5.51 16.95 6.31
C GLY A 39 -6.87 16.33 6.63
N GLN A 40 -7.23 15.21 5.98
CA GLN A 40 -8.53 14.54 6.13
C GLN A 40 -8.37 13.19 6.86
N PRO A 41 -8.01 13.18 8.15
CA PRO A 41 -7.57 11.96 8.84
C PRO A 41 -8.69 10.91 8.95
N LEU A 42 -9.94 11.31 9.16
CA LEU A 42 -11.06 10.36 9.23
C LEU A 42 -11.34 9.67 7.89
N ARG A 43 -11.14 10.36 6.77
CA ARG A 43 -11.28 9.76 5.43
C ARG A 43 -10.12 8.80 5.15
N ALA A 44 -8.90 9.17 5.56
CA ALA A 44 -7.75 8.29 5.49
C ALA A 44 -7.97 7.00 6.30
N VAL A 45 -8.46 7.11 7.54
CA VAL A 45 -8.80 5.95 8.38
C VAL A 45 -9.81 5.05 7.67
N HIS A 46 -10.95 5.60 7.23
CA HIS A 46 -11.99 4.82 6.57
C HIS A 46 -11.45 4.08 5.33
N LYS A 47 -10.69 4.78 4.50
CA LYS A 47 -10.09 4.22 3.28
C LYS A 47 -9.12 3.08 3.58
N LEU A 48 -8.20 3.29 4.53
CA LEU A 48 -7.20 2.29 4.91
C LEU A 48 -7.84 1.08 5.61
N GLU A 49 -8.76 1.28 6.54
CA GLU A 49 -9.48 0.19 7.21
C GLU A 49 -10.30 -0.63 6.20
N ALA A 50 -11.01 0.02 5.27
CA ALA A 50 -11.77 -0.65 4.20
C ALA A 50 -10.87 -1.46 3.26
N ALA A 51 -9.64 -0.99 3.01
CA ALA A 51 -8.62 -1.71 2.24
C ALA A 51 -7.93 -2.84 3.04
N GLY A 52 -8.30 -3.04 4.32
CA GLY A 52 -7.73 -4.10 5.15
C GLY A 52 -6.35 -3.78 5.73
N ALA A 53 -5.95 -2.50 5.78
CA ALA A 53 -4.64 -2.06 6.26
C ALA A 53 -4.26 -2.61 7.64
N ALA A 54 -5.24 -2.78 8.54
CA ALA A 54 -5.01 -3.32 9.89
C ALA A 54 -4.54 -4.79 9.91
N ARG A 55 -4.71 -5.52 8.80
CA ARG A 55 -4.25 -6.91 8.60
C ARG A 55 -3.07 -7.01 7.64
N SER A 56 -2.54 -5.87 7.18
CA SER A 56 -1.42 -5.83 6.25
C SER A 56 -0.10 -6.08 6.98
N ASP A 57 0.83 -6.76 6.33
CA ASP A 57 2.23 -6.80 6.74
C ASP A 57 3.07 -5.68 6.09
N ASP A 58 2.50 -4.87 5.19
CA ASP A 58 3.21 -3.79 4.52
C ASP A 58 3.48 -2.60 5.49
N PRO A 59 4.74 -2.25 5.75
CA PRO A 59 5.08 -1.22 6.72
C PRO A 59 4.60 0.18 6.31
N ALA A 60 4.59 0.55 5.02
CA ALA A 60 4.07 1.86 4.59
C ALA A 60 2.58 1.99 4.89
N THR A 61 1.80 0.97 4.58
CA THR A 61 0.37 0.89 4.87
C THR A 61 0.10 1.04 6.37
N LEU A 62 0.85 0.32 7.22
CA LEU A 62 0.71 0.38 8.67
C LEU A 62 1.14 1.73 9.25
N ILE A 63 2.23 2.33 8.74
CA ILE A 63 2.67 3.68 9.14
C ILE A 63 1.61 4.71 8.77
N ASN A 64 1.05 4.64 7.57
CA ASN A 64 0.02 5.58 7.13
C ASN A 64 -1.30 5.41 7.90
N LEU A 65 -1.66 4.16 8.26
CA LEU A 65 -2.78 3.90 9.16
C LEU A 65 -2.54 4.47 10.56
N GLY A 66 -1.32 4.30 11.10
CA GLY A 66 -0.92 4.92 12.37
C GLY A 66 -1.00 6.44 12.32
N ALA A 67 -0.54 7.06 11.23
CA ALA A 67 -0.61 8.51 11.05
C ALA A 67 -2.05 9.01 10.93
N ALA A 68 -2.91 8.28 10.23
CA ALA A 68 -4.34 8.59 10.13
C ALA A 68 -5.01 8.53 11.50
N TYR A 69 -4.76 7.47 12.28
CA TYR A 69 -5.29 7.34 13.64
C TYR A 69 -4.78 8.44 14.57
N ALA A 70 -3.47 8.75 14.54
CA ALA A 70 -2.89 9.78 15.39
C ALA A 70 -3.54 11.15 15.13
N ARG A 71 -3.67 11.53 13.86
CA ARG A 71 -4.32 12.79 13.45
C ARG A 71 -5.82 12.81 13.71
N ALA A 72 -6.47 11.66 13.84
CA ALA A 72 -7.87 11.52 14.24
C ALA A 72 -8.06 11.47 15.77
N GLY A 73 -7.00 11.59 16.58
CA GLY A 73 -7.07 11.51 18.05
C GLY A 73 -7.23 10.08 18.59
N MET A 74 -7.06 9.06 17.75
CA MET A 74 -7.22 7.65 18.12
C MET A 74 -5.90 7.05 18.63
N SER A 75 -5.35 7.60 19.71
CA SER A 75 -3.97 7.34 20.15
C SER A 75 -3.63 5.87 20.36
N GLY A 76 -4.53 5.10 20.99
CA GLY A 76 -4.32 3.66 21.21
C GLY A 76 -4.20 2.86 19.90
N LYS A 77 -5.05 3.16 18.92
CA LYS A 77 -4.99 2.54 17.59
C LYS A 77 -3.72 2.94 16.83
N ALA A 78 -3.29 4.20 16.95
CA ALA A 78 -2.05 4.68 16.34
C ALA A 78 -0.82 3.92 16.88
N LEU A 79 -0.72 3.78 18.20
CA LEU A 79 0.35 3.00 18.84
C LEU A 79 0.35 1.54 18.36
N GLY A 80 -0.82 0.91 18.23
CA GLY A 80 -0.96 -0.44 17.70
C GLY A 80 -0.42 -0.57 16.27
N ALA A 81 -0.84 0.33 15.38
CA ALA A 81 -0.41 0.32 13.97
C ALA A 81 1.11 0.56 13.83
N TYR A 82 1.68 1.51 14.57
CA TYR A 82 3.13 1.73 14.53
C TYR A 82 3.93 0.55 15.08
N ARG A 83 3.45 -0.11 16.15
CA ARG A 83 4.10 -1.35 16.66
C ARG A 83 4.05 -2.46 15.63
N ALA A 84 2.92 -2.63 14.93
CA ALA A 84 2.81 -3.59 13.83
C ALA A 84 3.80 -3.26 12.70
N ALA A 85 3.94 -1.98 12.33
CA ALA A 85 4.91 -1.56 11.31
C ALA A 85 6.36 -1.84 11.73
N VAL A 86 6.72 -1.63 13.00
CA VAL A 86 8.06 -1.98 13.53
C VAL A 86 8.31 -3.49 13.43
N ALA A 87 7.28 -4.29 13.73
CA ALA A 87 7.33 -5.75 13.72
C ALA A 87 7.17 -6.38 12.32
N SER A 88 6.90 -5.58 11.29
CA SER A 88 6.66 -6.08 9.93
C SER A 88 7.83 -6.96 9.46
N PRO A 89 7.54 -8.11 8.82
CA PRO A 89 8.55 -8.94 8.16
C PRO A 89 9.07 -8.31 6.86
N VAL A 90 8.34 -7.35 6.30
CA VAL A 90 8.69 -6.62 5.08
C VAL A 90 9.55 -5.40 5.44
N ARG A 91 10.58 -5.14 4.65
CA ARG A 91 11.52 -4.05 4.87
C ARG A 91 12.02 -3.48 3.54
N TYR A 92 11.83 -2.19 3.35
CA TYR A 92 12.33 -1.42 2.21
C TYR A 92 12.49 0.05 2.59
N ASP A 93 13.09 0.83 1.70
CA ASP A 93 13.24 2.28 1.89
C ASP A 93 11.96 3.02 1.50
N LEU A 94 11.51 3.91 2.38
CA LEU A 94 10.37 4.79 2.21
C LEU A 94 10.84 6.20 1.87
N GLN A 95 10.18 6.82 0.90
CA GLN A 95 10.29 8.26 0.74
C GLN A 95 9.38 8.96 1.76
N LEU A 96 9.95 9.86 2.54
CA LEU A 96 9.22 10.74 3.45
C LEU A 96 8.62 11.93 2.70
N SER A 97 7.76 12.70 3.39
CA SER A 97 7.11 13.88 2.81
C SER A 97 8.08 15.00 2.42
N ASP A 98 9.29 15.03 2.99
CA ASP A 98 10.35 15.96 2.62
C ASP A 98 11.22 15.48 1.45
N GLY A 99 10.88 14.33 0.86
CA GLY A 99 11.59 13.73 -0.27
C GLY A 99 12.80 12.87 0.11
N SER A 100 13.20 12.86 1.38
CA SER A 100 14.28 11.99 1.88
C SER A 100 13.86 10.52 1.88
N TRP A 101 14.83 9.61 1.79
CA TRP A 101 14.60 8.18 1.83
C TRP A 101 15.13 7.59 3.13
N VAL A 102 14.33 6.75 3.79
CA VAL A 102 14.70 6.11 5.05
C VAL A 102 14.20 4.67 5.09
N ASP A 103 14.89 3.83 5.84
CA ASP A 103 14.43 2.48 6.13
C ASP A 103 13.04 2.47 6.80
N SER A 104 12.11 1.67 6.29
CA SER A 104 10.73 1.55 6.80
C SER A 104 10.64 1.25 8.30
N ARG A 105 11.49 0.36 8.83
CA ARG A 105 11.49 0.04 10.27
C ARG A 105 12.07 1.18 11.10
N PHE A 106 13.02 1.93 10.55
CA PHE A 106 13.49 3.17 11.17
C PHE A 106 12.38 4.23 11.21
N ALA A 107 11.66 4.45 10.10
CA ALA A 107 10.52 5.36 10.06
C ALA A 107 9.43 4.99 11.08
N ALA A 108 9.07 3.70 11.15
CA ALA A 108 8.08 3.20 12.11
C ALA A 108 8.48 3.44 13.57
N ARG A 109 9.76 3.24 13.91
CA ARG A 109 10.28 3.50 15.27
C ARG A 109 10.21 4.99 15.61
N GLN A 110 10.65 5.86 14.71
CA GLN A 110 10.53 7.30 14.93
C GLN A 110 9.08 7.75 15.14
N ALA A 111 8.15 7.23 14.33
CA ALA A 111 6.73 7.53 14.48
C ALA A 111 6.17 7.04 15.83
N LEU A 112 6.56 5.84 16.27
CA LEU A 112 6.18 5.29 17.57
C LEU A 112 6.72 6.13 18.73
N GLU A 113 8.01 6.51 18.68
CA GLU A 113 8.67 7.33 19.71
C GLU A 113 8.00 8.72 19.81
N ALA A 114 7.77 9.37 18.66
CA ALA A 114 7.07 10.65 18.61
C ALA A 114 5.66 10.56 19.22
N MET A 115 4.93 9.49 18.92
CA MET A 115 3.58 9.26 19.45
C MET A 115 3.58 9.04 20.97
N VAL A 116 4.53 8.26 21.50
CA VAL A 116 4.68 8.04 22.94
C VAL A 116 5.02 9.35 23.66
N ALA A 117 5.92 10.16 23.10
CA ALA A 117 6.26 11.46 23.66
C ALA A 117 5.04 12.40 23.69
N ALA A 118 4.30 12.51 22.57
CA ALA A 118 3.09 13.33 22.49
C ALA A 118 2.02 12.88 23.49
N ASN A 119 1.79 11.57 23.63
CA ASN A 119 0.83 11.04 24.59
C ASN A 119 1.25 11.32 26.05
N THR A 120 2.55 11.30 26.33
CA THR A 120 3.07 11.64 27.66
C THR A 120 2.86 13.12 27.99
N MET A 121 3.04 14.00 26.99
CA MET A 121 2.81 15.44 27.17
C MET A 121 1.32 15.76 27.37
N ALA A 122 0.42 15.06 26.67
CA ALA A 122 -1.03 15.29 26.80
C ALA A 122 -1.62 14.84 28.15
N LEU A 123 -0.91 14.02 28.92
CA LEU A 123 -1.34 13.53 30.23
C LEU A 123 -0.84 14.40 31.41
N ARG A 124 -0.07 15.46 31.14
CA ARG A 124 0.43 16.41 32.13
C ARG A 124 -0.47 17.64 32.20
#